data_AF-A0A953TWK7-F1
#
_entry.id   AF-A0A953TWK7-F1
#
_cell.length_a   1.000
_cell.length_b   1.000
_cell.length_c   1.000
_cell.angle_alpha   90.00
_cell.angle_beta   90.00
_cell.angle_gamma   90.00
#
_symmetry.space_group_name_H-M   'P 1'
#
loop_
_entity.id
_entity.type
_entity.pdbx_description
1 polymer ?
#
loop_
_entity_poly.entity_id
_entity_poly.type
_entity_poly.pdbx_seq_one_letter_code
_entity_poly.pdbx_strand_id
1 'polypeptide(L)'
;RELDLFEALRSAVAAEAPRIQASARALASLDVLATFAEDAAVNNYIKPHMHDGDEMAVVDSRHPVVERRTAAAGEPFVPNDVTLNASASQLVILTGPNMGGKSTYLRQTALLSVMAQAGSFVPAREAKLPLVDRIFARVGASDNIARGHSTFMVEMQETANILHTATSRSLVVLDEIGRGTATFDGLSIAWAVAEFLATNPRMRPKTLFATHYHELTDLADATPGVVNFHVAAREWKDDIIFLRKIVPGRSDRSYGIQVARLAGLPQAVIDRAREILAALERDELTRGGRPSVSGTPSEPQQQLGLFQASPQDTRLRDKIAAVDVDRMTPLEALAFLAELKKETQE
;
A
#
# COMPACT_ATOMS: atom_id res chain seq x y z
N ARG A 1 36.41 17.34 -62.06
CA ARG A 1 35.50 16.39 -62.75
C ARG A 1 34.98 15.30 -61.83
N GLU A 2 35.84 14.50 -61.19
CA GLU A 2 35.37 13.47 -60.24
C GLU A 2 34.70 14.09 -59.01
N LEU A 3 35.32 15.12 -58.42
CA LEU A 3 34.75 15.86 -57.29
C LEU A 3 33.37 16.47 -57.63
N ASP A 4 33.25 17.08 -58.81
CA ASP A 4 32.00 17.70 -59.26
C ASP A 4 30.87 16.66 -59.43
N LEU A 5 31.19 15.47 -59.95
CA LEU A 5 30.22 14.37 -60.06
C LEU A 5 29.81 13.85 -58.67
N PHE A 6 30.76 13.77 -57.73
CA PHE A 6 30.48 13.37 -56.36
C PHE A 6 29.61 14.39 -55.61
N GLU A 7 29.86 15.69 -55.77
CA GLU A 7 29.03 16.76 -55.19
C GLU A 7 27.63 16.81 -55.78
N ALA A 8 27.50 16.59 -57.10
CA ALA A 8 26.21 16.48 -57.76
C ALA A 8 25.42 15.27 -57.25
N LEU A 9 26.07 14.11 -57.10
CA LEU A 9 25.45 12.92 -56.52
C LEU A 9 25.01 13.16 -55.07
N ARG A 10 25.87 13.75 -54.23
CA ARG A 10 25.52 14.12 -52.84
C ARG A 10 24.31 15.02 -52.79
N SER A 11 24.25 16.04 -53.64
CA SER A 11 23.12 16.98 -53.71
C SER A 11 21.84 16.28 -54.15
N ALA A 12 21.91 15.39 -55.14
CA ALA A 12 20.78 14.59 -55.60
C ALA A 12 20.25 13.65 -54.51
N VAL A 13 21.13 12.96 -53.78
CA VAL A 13 20.74 12.10 -52.65
C VAL A 13 20.17 12.92 -51.49
N ALA A 14 20.75 14.09 -51.21
CA ALA A 14 20.26 14.98 -50.15
C ALA A 14 18.84 15.52 -50.45
N ALA A 15 18.51 15.76 -51.73
CA ALA A 15 17.16 16.16 -52.14
C ALA A 15 16.11 15.07 -51.85
N GLU A 16 16.51 13.80 -51.82
CA GLU A 16 15.65 12.66 -51.48
C GLU A 16 15.50 12.43 -49.96
N ALA A 17 16.19 13.21 -49.12
CA ALA A 17 16.16 13.05 -47.67
C ALA A 17 14.73 13.04 -47.08
N PRO A 18 13.77 13.89 -47.51
CA PRO A 18 12.40 13.84 -47.00
C PRO A 18 11.71 12.49 -47.27
N ARG A 19 11.91 11.91 -48.47
CA ARG A 19 11.33 10.61 -48.83
C ARG A 19 11.94 9.46 -48.02
N ILE A 20 13.26 9.50 -47.81
CA ILE A 20 13.97 8.51 -46.99
C ILE A 20 13.50 8.60 -45.53
N GLN A 21 13.40 9.81 -44.97
CA GLN A 21 12.91 10.01 -43.60
C GLN A 21 11.46 9.56 -43.42
N ALA A 22 10.57 9.83 -44.40
CA ALA A 22 9.19 9.35 -44.36
C ALA A 22 9.13 7.81 -44.35
N SER A 23 9.93 7.16 -45.20
CA SER A 23 10.03 5.70 -45.25
C SER A 23 10.56 5.11 -43.94
N ALA A 24 11.59 5.73 -43.36
CA ALA A 24 12.15 5.31 -42.07
C ALA A 24 11.12 5.41 -40.92
N ARG A 25 10.31 6.48 -40.87
CA ARG A 25 9.25 6.62 -39.86
C ARG A 25 8.15 5.58 -40.02
N ALA A 26 7.78 5.25 -41.25
CA ALA A 26 6.80 4.21 -41.54
C ALA A 26 7.31 2.82 -41.11
N LEU A 27 8.57 2.50 -41.43
CA LEU A 27 9.22 1.26 -40.99
C LEU A 27 9.33 1.19 -39.46
N ALA A 28 9.72 2.28 -38.80
CA ALA A 28 9.79 2.32 -37.34
C ALA A 28 8.41 2.09 -36.69
N SER A 29 7.34 2.63 -37.27
CA SER A 29 5.97 2.41 -36.77
C SER A 29 5.55 0.95 -36.95
N LEU A 30 5.88 0.34 -38.10
CA LEU A 30 5.61 -1.07 -38.36
C LEU A 30 6.38 -1.98 -37.40
N ASP A 31 7.66 -1.69 -37.16
CA ASP A 31 8.54 -2.46 -36.28
C ASP A 31 8.00 -2.49 -34.83
N VAL A 32 7.61 -1.32 -34.29
CA VAL A 32 7.01 -1.22 -32.96
C VAL A 32 5.67 -1.98 -32.87
N LEU A 33 4.78 -1.79 -33.85
CA LEU A 33 3.48 -2.46 -33.85
C LEU A 33 3.60 -3.98 -34.01
N ALA A 34 4.53 -4.44 -34.84
CA ALA A 34 4.83 -5.86 -34.99
C ALA A 34 5.39 -6.45 -33.68
N THR A 35 6.30 -5.74 -33.02
CA THR A 35 6.85 -6.13 -31.71
C THR A 35 5.75 -6.25 -30.66
N PHE A 36 4.83 -5.28 -30.57
CA PHE A 36 3.70 -5.36 -29.63
C PHE A 36 2.77 -6.54 -29.92
N ALA A 37 2.51 -6.84 -31.19
CA ALA A 37 1.69 -7.98 -31.58
C ALA A 37 2.36 -9.32 -31.24
N GLU A 38 3.66 -9.44 -31.50
CA GLU A 38 4.46 -10.62 -31.13
C GLU A 38 4.48 -10.83 -29.62
N ASP A 39 4.84 -9.79 -28.84
CA ASP A 39 4.86 -9.86 -27.38
C ASP A 39 3.48 -10.23 -26.81
N ALA A 40 2.40 -9.71 -27.40
CA ALA A 40 1.06 -10.06 -26.97
C ALA A 40 0.71 -11.53 -27.22
N ALA A 41 1.07 -12.05 -28.39
CA ALA A 41 0.82 -13.44 -28.77
C ALA A 41 1.64 -14.42 -27.92
N VAL A 42 2.93 -14.12 -27.70
CA VAL A 42 3.84 -14.99 -26.94
C VAL A 42 3.50 -15.00 -25.45
N ASN A 43 3.13 -13.86 -24.87
CA ASN A 43 2.95 -13.71 -23.42
C ASN A 43 1.47 -13.73 -22.98
N ASN A 44 0.55 -14.04 -23.90
CA ASN A 44 -0.90 -14.05 -23.68
C ASN A 44 -1.41 -12.71 -23.13
N TYR A 45 -1.10 -11.60 -23.80
CA TYR A 45 -1.63 -10.29 -23.44
C TYR A 45 -2.96 -10.04 -24.16
N ILE A 46 -3.83 -9.26 -23.53
CA ILE A 46 -5.16 -8.96 -24.06
C ILE A 46 -5.27 -7.51 -24.49
N LYS A 47 -6.15 -7.23 -25.45
CA LYS A 47 -6.44 -5.86 -25.87
C LYS A 47 -7.24 -5.18 -24.76
N PRO A 48 -6.74 -4.12 -24.12
CA PRO A 48 -7.49 -3.41 -23.09
C PRO A 48 -8.67 -2.64 -23.71
N HIS A 49 -9.77 -2.53 -22.96
CA HIS A 49 -10.86 -1.62 -23.27
C HIS A 49 -10.57 -0.24 -22.65
N MET A 50 -10.12 0.70 -23.48
CA MET A 50 -9.85 2.08 -23.08
C MET A 50 -11.13 2.92 -23.09
N HIS A 51 -11.31 3.77 -22.07
CA HIS A 51 -12.46 4.68 -21.99
C HIS A 51 -12.14 5.99 -21.25
N ASP A 52 -13.04 6.97 -21.38
CA ASP A 52 -12.93 8.30 -20.76
C ASP A 52 -13.49 8.40 -19.33
N GLY A 53 -14.08 7.32 -18.84
CA GLY A 53 -14.58 7.21 -17.47
C GLY A 53 -13.46 7.11 -16.43
N ASP A 54 -13.82 6.80 -15.19
CA ASP A 54 -12.92 6.74 -14.05
C ASP A 54 -12.55 5.31 -13.62
N GLU A 55 -13.41 4.34 -13.92
CA GLU A 55 -13.28 2.94 -13.54
C GLU A 55 -12.05 2.26 -14.14
N MET A 56 -11.21 1.68 -13.29
CA MET A 56 -10.14 0.77 -13.63
C MET A 56 -10.49 -0.60 -13.06
N ALA A 57 -10.77 -1.55 -13.94
CA ALA A 57 -11.12 -2.91 -13.58
C ALA A 57 -10.28 -3.87 -14.41
N VAL A 58 -9.39 -4.61 -13.75
CA VAL A 58 -8.49 -5.57 -14.40
C VAL A 58 -8.56 -6.89 -13.67
N VAL A 59 -8.74 -7.98 -14.41
CA VAL A 59 -8.87 -9.32 -13.86
C VAL A 59 -7.64 -10.14 -14.20
N ASP A 60 -7.11 -10.83 -13.19
CA ASP A 60 -5.90 -11.67 -13.27
C ASP A 60 -4.72 -10.94 -13.92
N SER A 61 -4.45 -9.71 -13.49
CA SER A 61 -3.32 -8.94 -13.98
C SER A 61 -1.99 -9.49 -13.49
N ARG A 62 -0.94 -9.33 -14.31
CA ARG A 62 0.41 -9.84 -14.06
C ARG A 62 1.44 -8.74 -14.31
N HIS A 63 2.59 -8.83 -13.65
CA HIS A 63 3.66 -7.85 -13.83
C HIS A 63 4.52 -8.27 -15.04
N PRO A 64 4.60 -7.47 -16.12
CA PRO A 64 5.17 -7.90 -17.41
C PRO A 64 6.65 -8.33 -17.35
N VAL A 65 7.43 -7.71 -16.44
CA VAL A 65 8.84 -8.08 -16.21
C VAL A 65 9.01 -9.22 -15.20
N VAL A 66 8.32 -9.17 -14.07
CA VAL A 66 8.50 -10.15 -12.98
C VAL A 66 7.96 -11.51 -13.40
N GLU A 67 6.84 -11.58 -14.12
CA GLU A 67 6.27 -12.86 -14.59
C GLU A 67 7.29 -13.66 -15.43
N ARG A 68 8.06 -12.97 -16.29
CA ARG A 68 9.07 -13.60 -17.15
C ARG A 68 10.26 -14.10 -16.35
N ARG A 69 10.67 -13.34 -15.32
CA ARG A 69 11.78 -13.73 -14.43
C ARG A 69 11.42 -14.94 -13.58
N THR A 70 10.21 -14.98 -13.03
CA THR A 70 9.75 -16.12 -12.21
C THR A 70 9.55 -17.35 -13.09
N ALA A 71 8.96 -17.20 -14.29
CA ALA A 71 8.80 -18.30 -15.24
C ALA A 71 10.15 -18.92 -15.64
N ALA A 72 11.18 -18.09 -15.88
CA ALA A 72 12.53 -18.57 -16.16
C ALA A 72 13.17 -19.33 -14.99
N ALA A 73 12.75 -19.04 -13.75
CA ALA A 73 13.15 -19.76 -12.54
C ALA A 73 12.27 -20.97 -12.22
N GLY A 74 11.27 -21.28 -13.06
CA GLY A 74 10.31 -22.37 -12.83
C GLY A 74 9.23 -22.05 -11.79
N GLU A 75 9.08 -20.80 -11.39
CA GLU A 75 8.07 -20.35 -10.42
C GLU A 75 6.88 -19.68 -11.12
N PRO A 76 5.63 -20.12 -10.85
CA PRO A 76 4.45 -19.46 -11.39
C PRO A 76 4.26 -18.07 -10.76
N PHE A 77 3.88 -17.10 -11.59
CA PHE A 77 3.45 -15.78 -11.13
C PHE A 77 1.98 -15.84 -10.68
N VAL A 78 1.65 -15.26 -9.53
CA VAL A 78 0.27 -15.24 -9.02
C VAL A 78 -0.44 -13.98 -9.52
N PRO A 79 -1.49 -14.11 -10.36
CA PRO A 79 -2.19 -12.95 -10.90
C PRO A 79 -3.15 -12.31 -9.89
N ASN A 80 -3.35 -11.01 -10.02
CA ASN A 80 -4.14 -10.19 -9.09
C ASN A 80 -5.13 -9.29 -9.81
N ASP A 81 -6.30 -9.11 -9.20
CA ASP A 81 -7.32 -8.21 -9.72
C ASP A 81 -7.02 -6.78 -9.26
N VAL A 82 -7.38 -5.80 -10.08
CA VAL A 82 -7.28 -4.37 -9.76
C VAL A 82 -8.67 -3.78 -9.92
N THR A 83 -9.17 -3.11 -8.88
CA THR A 83 -10.44 -2.36 -8.93
C THR A 83 -10.26 -0.99 -8.29
N LEU A 84 -10.29 0.06 -9.11
CA LEU A 84 -10.22 1.45 -8.68
C LEU A 84 -11.27 2.30 -9.40
N ASN A 85 -11.98 3.16 -8.69
CA ASN A 85 -12.95 4.11 -9.25
C ASN A 85 -13.13 5.30 -8.30
N ALA A 86 -13.74 6.40 -8.73
CA ALA A 86 -13.85 7.61 -7.90
C ALA A 86 -14.89 7.51 -6.77
N SER A 87 -15.67 6.43 -6.69
CA SER A 87 -16.79 6.28 -5.75
C SER A 87 -16.51 5.30 -4.62
N ALA A 88 -16.47 4.01 -4.93
CA ALA A 88 -16.39 2.92 -3.95
C ALA A 88 -14.96 2.49 -3.61
N SER A 89 -14.01 2.61 -4.56
CA SER A 89 -12.63 2.15 -4.38
C SER A 89 -11.66 3.18 -4.98
N GLN A 90 -11.65 4.38 -4.41
CA GLN A 90 -10.79 5.46 -4.88
C GLN A 90 -9.38 5.34 -4.30
N LEU A 91 -9.26 5.00 -3.02
CA LEU A 91 -7.99 4.78 -2.35
C LEU A 91 -7.97 3.39 -1.72
N VAL A 92 -7.03 2.57 -2.14
CA VAL A 92 -6.79 1.25 -1.54
C VAL A 92 -5.64 1.36 -0.54
N ILE A 93 -5.92 1.06 0.72
CA ILE A 93 -4.90 0.85 1.74
C ILE A 93 -4.50 -0.62 1.69
N LEU A 94 -3.26 -0.87 1.25
CA LEU A 94 -2.71 -2.20 1.10
C LEU A 94 -1.75 -2.52 2.25
N THR A 95 -2.16 -3.47 3.08
CA THR A 95 -1.35 -3.96 4.20
C THR A 95 -0.76 -5.34 3.93
N GLY A 96 0.21 -5.73 4.75
CA GLY A 96 0.85 -7.03 4.70
C GLY A 96 2.37 -6.94 4.74
N PRO A 97 3.06 -8.09 4.82
CA PRO A 97 4.51 -8.13 4.97
C PRO A 97 5.25 -7.63 3.73
N ASN A 98 6.49 -7.14 3.90
CA ASN A 98 7.28 -6.54 2.80
C ASN A 98 7.58 -7.53 1.66
N MET A 99 7.68 -8.82 1.98
CA MET A 99 7.87 -9.90 0.99
C MET A 99 6.56 -10.41 0.37
N GLY A 100 5.42 -9.80 0.70
CA GLY A 100 4.10 -10.24 0.25
C GLY A 100 3.76 -9.88 -1.21
N GLY A 101 4.58 -9.06 -1.86
CA GLY A 101 4.32 -8.61 -3.24
C GLY A 101 3.53 -7.31 -3.38
N LYS A 102 3.40 -6.52 -2.30
CA LYS A 102 2.75 -5.19 -2.31
C LYS A 102 3.33 -4.28 -3.39
N SER A 103 4.64 -4.03 -3.36
CA SER A 103 5.32 -3.17 -4.33
C SER A 103 5.20 -3.69 -5.77
N THR A 104 5.18 -5.02 -5.96
CA THR A 104 4.95 -5.63 -7.28
C THR A 104 3.55 -5.34 -7.79
N TYR A 105 2.52 -5.48 -6.96
CA TYR A 105 1.12 -5.16 -7.32
C TYR A 105 0.94 -3.66 -7.64
N LEU A 106 1.55 -2.78 -6.85
CA LEU A 106 1.57 -1.34 -7.07
C LEU A 106 2.19 -0.97 -8.43
N ARG A 107 3.41 -1.46 -8.70
CA ARG A 107 4.13 -1.20 -9.97
C ARG A 107 3.42 -1.81 -11.16
N GLN A 108 2.87 -3.01 -11.01
CA GLN A 108 2.09 -3.69 -12.03
C GLN A 108 0.90 -2.83 -12.47
N THR A 109 0.13 -2.29 -11.52
CA THR A 109 -1.03 -1.44 -11.83
C THR A 109 -0.64 -0.19 -12.63
N ALA A 110 0.47 0.46 -12.26
CA ALA A 110 1.01 1.58 -13.01
C ALA A 110 1.44 1.17 -14.44
N LEU A 111 2.14 0.03 -14.58
CA LEU A 111 2.60 -0.47 -15.88
C LEU A 111 1.45 -0.81 -16.83
N LEU A 112 0.33 -1.34 -16.33
CA LEU A 112 -0.86 -1.60 -17.15
C LEU A 112 -1.35 -0.32 -17.84
N SER A 113 -1.38 0.79 -17.11
CA SER A 113 -1.81 2.09 -17.64
C SER A 113 -0.83 2.62 -18.69
N VAL A 114 0.49 2.49 -18.45
CA VAL A 114 1.54 2.88 -19.40
C VAL A 114 1.46 2.07 -20.69
N MET A 115 1.38 0.74 -20.58
CA MET A 115 1.34 -0.16 -21.74
C MET A 115 0.10 0.10 -22.60
N ALA A 116 -1.06 0.24 -21.96
CA ALA A 116 -2.31 0.48 -22.67
C ALA A 116 -2.32 1.84 -23.40
N GLN A 117 -1.86 2.91 -22.73
CA GLN A 117 -1.78 4.24 -23.35
C GLN A 117 -0.64 4.38 -24.37
N ALA A 118 0.36 3.49 -24.34
CA ALA A 118 1.35 3.34 -25.42
C ALA A 118 0.79 2.61 -26.65
N GLY A 119 -0.44 2.08 -26.58
CA GLY A 119 -1.09 1.33 -27.67
C GLY A 119 -0.77 -0.16 -27.68
N SER A 120 -0.18 -0.70 -26.60
CA SER A 120 0.13 -2.12 -26.47
C SER A 120 -1.01 -2.90 -25.81
N PHE A 121 -0.97 -4.22 -25.96
CA PHE A 121 -1.80 -5.16 -25.20
C PHE A 121 -1.25 -5.26 -23.77
N VAL A 122 -2.06 -5.75 -22.83
CA VAL A 122 -1.70 -5.78 -21.41
C VAL A 122 -1.71 -7.19 -20.80
N PRO A 123 -0.83 -7.47 -19.82
CA PRO A 123 -0.75 -8.76 -19.13
C PRO A 123 -1.91 -8.98 -18.16
N ALA A 124 -3.09 -9.32 -18.67
CA ALA A 124 -4.28 -9.59 -17.88
C ALA A 124 -5.18 -10.62 -18.58
N ARG A 125 -6.19 -11.13 -17.88
CA ARG A 125 -7.28 -11.91 -18.50
C ARG A 125 -8.33 -10.99 -19.10
N GLU A 126 -8.69 -9.93 -18.39
CA GLU A 126 -9.60 -8.87 -18.83
C GLU A 126 -9.09 -7.53 -18.32
N ALA A 127 -9.20 -6.45 -19.11
CA ALA A 127 -8.77 -5.12 -18.68
C ALA A 127 -9.69 -4.03 -19.25
N LYS A 128 -10.29 -3.26 -18.35
CA LYS A 128 -10.97 -2.01 -18.61
C LYS A 128 -10.17 -0.91 -17.91
N LEU A 129 -9.58 -0.02 -18.70
CA LEU A 129 -8.63 0.99 -18.22
C LEU A 129 -9.11 2.40 -18.60
N PRO A 130 -9.16 3.33 -17.65
CA PRO A 130 -9.48 4.72 -17.94
C PRO A 130 -8.23 5.43 -18.48
N LEU A 131 -8.42 6.51 -19.23
CA LEU A 131 -7.32 7.39 -19.58
C LEU A 131 -6.85 8.19 -18.36
N VAL A 132 -5.60 7.94 -17.97
CA VAL A 132 -4.85 8.59 -16.89
C VAL A 132 -3.99 9.71 -17.46
N ASP A 133 -4.07 10.90 -16.86
CA ASP A 133 -3.28 12.06 -17.29
C ASP A 133 -1.83 11.99 -16.81
N ARG A 134 -1.61 11.51 -15.58
CA ARG A 134 -0.32 11.38 -14.92
C ARG A 134 -0.30 10.18 -13.97
N ILE A 135 0.84 9.50 -13.93
CA ILE A 135 1.13 8.47 -12.95
C ILE A 135 2.16 9.03 -11.98
N PHE A 136 1.79 9.07 -10.71
CA PHE A 136 2.67 9.44 -9.62
C PHE A 136 3.10 8.19 -8.87
N ALA A 137 4.40 8.02 -8.68
CA ALA A 137 4.96 6.88 -8.00
C ALA A 137 5.94 7.35 -6.93
N ARG A 138 5.60 7.07 -5.67
CA ARG A 138 6.54 7.06 -4.55
C ARG A 138 6.74 5.60 -4.19
N VAL A 139 7.68 4.95 -4.86
CA VAL A 139 8.05 3.56 -4.58
C VAL A 139 9.50 3.57 -4.14
N GLY A 140 9.77 3.16 -2.90
CA GLY A 140 11.07 3.28 -2.25
C GLY A 140 12.24 3.07 -3.20
N ALA A 141 13.04 4.12 -3.39
CA ALA A 141 14.30 4.03 -4.12
C ALA A 141 15.38 3.53 -3.18
N SER A 142 16.25 2.64 -3.68
CA SER A 142 17.56 2.38 -3.07
C SER A 142 18.31 3.70 -2.91
N ASP A 143 18.86 3.91 -1.72
CA ASP A 143 19.43 5.16 -1.22
C ASP A 143 20.20 5.97 -2.27
N ASN A 144 19.79 7.23 -2.46
CA ASN A 144 20.57 8.20 -3.23
C ASN A 144 21.23 9.18 -2.27
N ILE A 145 22.27 8.71 -1.58
CA ILE A 145 23.10 9.48 -0.62
C ILE A 145 23.87 10.62 -1.33
N ALA A 146 23.90 10.64 -2.66
CA ALA A 146 24.75 11.53 -3.45
C ALA A 146 24.38 13.03 -3.43
N ARG A 147 23.26 13.44 -2.81
CA ARG A 147 22.77 14.84 -2.84
C ARG A 147 22.73 15.58 -1.50
N GLY A 148 23.18 14.98 -0.40
CA GLY A 148 23.26 15.68 0.90
C GLY A 148 21.91 16.04 1.54
N HIS A 149 20.79 15.55 1.01
CA HIS A 149 19.47 15.63 1.65
C HIS A 149 19.17 14.33 2.40
N SER A 150 18.48 14.43 3.55
CA SER A 150 17.99 13.23 4.23
C SER A 150 17.01 12.47 3.34
N THR A 151 17.03 11.14 3.41
CA THR A 151 16.10 10.27 2.66
C THR A 151 14.64 10.63 2.94
N PHE A 152 14.35 11.02 4.18
CA PHE A 152 13.04 11.52 4.59
C PHE A 152 12.65 12.85 3.93
N MET A 153 13.58 13.82 3.81
CA MET A 153 13.28 15.09 3.14
C MET A 153 12.95 14.88 1.65
N VAL A 154 13.69 14.00 0.97
CA VAL A 154 13.41 13.67 -0.44
C VAL A 154 12.02 13.04 -0.57
N GLU A 155 11.67 12.12 0.35
CA GLU A 155 10.34 11.53 0.41
C GLU A 155 9.22 12.55 0.61
N MET A 156 9.44 13.54 1.50
CA MET A 156 8.47 14.61 1.73
C MET A 156 8.34 15.54 0.53
N GLN A 157 9.43 15.84 -0.18
CA GLN A 157 9.39 16.63 -1.42
C GLN A 157 8.67 15.90 -2.55
N GLU A 158 8.91 14.60 -2.71
CA GLU A 158 8.19 13.74 -3.67
C GLU A 158 6.69 13.73 -3.34
N THR A 159 6.34 13.51 -2.07
CA THR A 159 4.94 13.53 -1.60
C THR A 159 4.29 14.89 -1.85
N ALA A 160 4.96 15.99 -1.51
CA ALA A 160 4.47 17.34 -1.75
C ALA A 160 4.23 17.61 -3.25
N ASN A 161 5.12 17.14 -4.13
CA ASN A 161 4.94 17.27 -5.57
C ASN A 161 3.68 16.54 -6.07
N ILE A 162 3.40 15.35 -5.54
CA ILE A 162 2.17 14.60 -5.83
C ILE A 162 0.95 15.42 -5.37
N LEU A 163 0.96 15.89 -4.12
CA LEU A 163 -0.16 16.63 -3.52
C LEU A 163 -0.41 18.01 -4.15
N HIS A 164 0.55 18.60 -4.86
CA HIS A 164 0.34 19.85 -5.59
C HIS A 164 -0.07 19.67 -7.05
N THR A 165 0.21 18.50 -7.64
CA THR A 165 0.18 18.33 -9.11
C THR A 165 -0.81 17.27 -9.59
N ALA A 166 -1.23 16.36 -8.71
CA ALA A 166 -2.20 15.32 -9.05
C ALA A 166 -3.59 15.91 -9.34
N THR A 167 -4.29 15.29 -10.27
CA THR A 167 -5.68 15.63 -10.63
C THR A 167 -6.60 14.45 -10.31
N SER A 168 -7.92 14.61 -10.45
CA SER A 168 -8.87 13.48 -10.32
C SER A 168 -8.68 12.39 -11.38
N ARG A 169 -7.98 12.67 -12.49
CA ARG A 169 -7.67 11.70 -13.53
C ARG A 169 -6.33 10.98 -13.31
N SER A 170 -5.55 11.39 -12.32
CA SER A 170 -4.24 10.80 -12.06
C SER A 170 -4.35 9.45 -11.36
N LEU A 171 -3.30 8.64 -11.52
CA LEU A 171 -3.07 7.42 -10.76
C LEU A 171 -1.89 7.66 -9.82
N VAL A 172 -2.09 7.42 -8.53
CA VAL A 172 -1.08 7.62 -7.48
C VAL A 172 -0.75 6.27 -6.86
N VAL A 173 0.55 5.99 -6.74
CA VAL A 173 1.10 4.76 -6.17
C VAL A 173 2.08 5.14 -5.08
N LEU A 174 1.74 4.87 -3.82
CA LEU A 174 2.53 5.21 -2.63
C LEU A 174 2.94 3.93 -1.92
N ASP A 175 4.24 3.77 -1.67
CA ASP A 175 4.82 2.63 -0.97
C ASP A 175 5.58 3.14 0.27
N GLU A 176 5.04 2.83 1.44
CA GLU A 176 5.71 2.96 2.75
C GLU A 176 6.14 4.39 3.14
N ILE A 177 5.30 5.39 2.86
CA ILE A 177 5.50 6.77 3.34
C ILE A 177 5.56 6.80 4.88
N GLY A 178 6.44 7.62 5.43
CA GLY A 178 6.58 7.90 6.85
C GLY A 178 7.61 7.01 7.56
N ARG A 179 8.22 6.04 6.87
CA ARG A 179 9.15 5.09 7.51
C ARG A 179 10.44 5.72 8.02
N GLY A 180 10.88 6.83 7.42
CA GLY A 180 12.17 7.48 7.73
C GLY A 180 12.20 8.36 8.98
N THR A 181 11.13 8.38 9.80
CA THR A 181 10.98 9.24 10.98
C THR A 181 10.42 8.48 12.18
N ALA A 182 10.19 9.16 13.31
CA ALA A 182 9.54 8.59 14.49
C ALA A 182 8.18 7.97 14.13
N THR A 183 7.86 6.81 14.72
CA THR A 183 6.69 6.01 14.32
C THR A 183 5.38 6.81 14.33
N PHE A 184 5.14 7.61 15.38
CA PHE A 184 3.92 8.43 15.48
C PHE A 184 3.89 9.58 14.48
N ASP A 185 5.03 10.22 14.20
CA ASP A 185 5.12 11.27 13.19
C ASP A 185 4.88 10.69 11.79
N GLY A 186 5.52 9.56 11.50
CA GLY A 186 5.36 8.85 10.23
C GLY A 186 3.93 8.40 9.98
N LEU A 187 3.30 7.81 11.00
CA LEU A 187 1.88 7.44 10.99
C LEU A 187 0.98 8.66 10.74
N SER A 188 1.20 9.74 11.48
CA SER A 188 0.37 10.96 11.39
C SER A 188 0.46 11.60 10.01
N ILE A 189 1.67 11.65 9.42
CA ILE A 189 1.88 12.16 8.06
C ILE A 189 1.21 11.24 7.04
N ALA A 190 1.44 9.92 7.12
CA ALA A 190 0.85 8.96 6.20
C ALA A 190 -0.69 9.02 6.23
N TRP A 191 -1.28 9.16 7.41
CA TRP A 191 -2.71 9.34 7.60
C TRP A 191 -3.21 10.61 6.93
N ALA A 192 -2.61 11.76 7.24
CA ALA A 192 -3.00 13.05 6.68
C ALA A 192 -2.87 13.09 5.15
N VAL A 193 -1.83 12.45 4.59
CA VAL A 193 -1.64 12.32 3.14
C VAL A 193 -2.74 11.46 2.51
N ALA A 194 -3.07 10.31 3.10
CA ALA A 194 -4.13 9.44 2.61
C ALA A 194 -5.50 10.13 2.66
N GLU A 195 -5.82 10.78 3.78
CA GLU A 195 -7.05 11.54 3.98
C GLU A 195 -7.16 12.68 2.96
N PHE A 196 -6.08 13.44 2.75
CA PHE A 196 -6.06 14.53 1.78
C PHE A 196 -6.31 14.02 0.35
N LEU A 197 -5.67 12.92 -0.06
CA LEU A 197 -5.89 12.32 -1.38
C LEU A 197 -7.30 11.77 -1.55
N ALA A 198 -7.94 11.33 -0.46
CA ALA A 198 -9.28 10.76 -0.48
C ALA A 198 -10.39 11.82 -0.48
N THR A 199 -10.18 12.93 0.22
CA THR A 199 -11.25 13.90 0.53
C THR A 199 -11.14 15.23 -0.19
N ASN A 200 -9.96 15.60 -0.72
CA ASN A 200 -9.78 16.91 -1.33
C ASN A 200 -10.67 17.09 -2.58
N PRO A 201 -11.64 18.02 -2.57
CA PRO A 201 -12.62 18.15 -3.66
C PRO A 201 -12.00 18.56 -5.01
N ARG A 202 -10.79 19.15 -5.01
CA ARG A 202 -10.10 19.56 -6.24
C ARG A 202 -9.30 18.43 -6.88
N MET A 203 -8.90 17.43 -6.09
CA MET A 203 -8.01 16.36 -6.51
C MET A 203 -8.31 15.07 -5.74
N ARG A 204 -9.03 14.16 -6.40
CA ARG A 204 -9.34 12.82 -5.86
C ARG A 204 -8.82 11.74 -6.82
N PRO A 205 -7.48 11.60 -6.96
CA PRO A 205 -6.88 10.64 -7.88
C PRO A 205 -7.15 9.20 -7.44
N LYS A 206 -7.19 8.25 -8.36
CA LYS A 206 -7.17 6.83 -7.98
C LYS A 206 -5.82 6.52 -7.31
N THR A 207 -5.85 5.90 -6.14
CA THR A 207 -4.66 5.76 -5.29
C THR A 207 -4.49 4.33 -4.77
N LEU A 208 -3.28 3.80 -4.90
CA LEU A 208 -2.83 2.60 -4.21
C LEU A 208 -1.80 3.01 -3.15
N PHE A 209 -2.08 2.74 -1.88
CA PHE A 209 -1.21 3.06 -0.78
C PHE A 209 -0.80 1.79 -0.03
N ALA A 210 0.40 1.27 -0.32
CA ALA A 210 1.00 0.21 0.47
C ALA A 210 1.63 0.77 1.75
N THR A 211 1.27 0.20 2.90
CA THR A 211 1.74 0.67 4.21
C THR A 211 2.08 -0.49 5.14
N HIS A 212 2.90 -0.18 6.14
CA HIS A 212 3.20 -1.04 7.28
C HIS A 212 2.45 -0.60 8.55
N TYR A 213 1.81 0.57 8.52
CA TYR A 213 0.96 1.07 9.59
C TYR A 213 -0.41 0.39 9.51
N HIS A 214 -0.72 -0.45 10.49
CA HIS A 214 -2.01 -1.14 10.56
C HIS A 214 -3.12 -0.18 10.98
N GLU A 215 -2.78 0.86 11.73
CA GLU A 215 -3.67 1.92 12.19
C GLU A 215 -4.32 2.65 11.00
N LEU A 216 -3.59 2.82 9.88
CA LEU A 216 -4.15 3.42 8.66
C LEU A 216 -5.40 2.70 8.15
N THR A 217 -5.59 1.42 8.48
CA THR A 217 -6.79 0.68 8.06
C THR A 217 -8.08 1.25 8.65
N ASP A 218 -8.01 1.97 9.76
CA ASP A 218 -9.16 2.66 10.35
C ASP A 218 -9.66 3.83 9.49
N LEU A 219 -8.82 4.36 8.59
CA LEU A 219 -9.24 5.42 7.66
C LEU A 219 -10.35 4.93 6.70
N ALA A 220 -10.35 3.64 6.35
CA ALA A 220 -11.37 3.05 5.49
C ALA A 220 -12.77 3.06 6.12
N ASP A 221 -12.85 2.99 7.46
CA ASP A 221 -14.13 3.05 8.17
C ASP A 221 -14.65 4.49 8.25
N ALA A 222 -13.74 5.47 8.32
CA ALA A 222 -14.08 6.87 8.47
C ALA A 222 -14.35 7.60 7.13
N THR A 223 -13.77 7.12 6.02
CA THR A 223 -13.72 7.89 4.77
C THR A 223 -14.32 7.11 3.59
N PRO A 224 -15.46 7.55 3.02
CA PRO A 224 -16.04 6.93 1.84
C PRO A 224 -15.09 6.88 0.65
N GLY A 225 -14.99 5.72 0.02
CA GLY A 225 -14.11 5.47 -1.13
C GLY A 225 -12.70 5.01 -0.75
N VAL A 226 -12.36 4.99 0.54
CA VAL A 226 -11.17 4.33 1.05
C VAL A 226 -11.51 2.88 1.40
N VAL A 227 -10.71 1.92 0.91
CA VAL A 227 -10.96 0.49 1.12
C VAL A 227 -9.68 -0.22 1.56
N ASN A 228 -9.83 -1.23 2.42
CA ASN A 228 -8.72 -2.04 2.90
C ASN A 228 -8.53 -3.29 2.03
N PHE A 229 -7.27 -3.55 1.68
CA PHE A 229 -6.82 -4.79 1.08
C PHE A 229 -5.58 -5.29 1.83
N HIS A 230 -5.32 -6.58 1.75
CA HIS A 230 -4.10 -7.17 2.29
C HIS A 230 -3.57 -8.29 1.41
N VAL A 231 -2.29 -8.61 1.61
CA VAL A 231 -1.67 -9.80 1.02
C VAL A 231 -2.11 -11.03 1.81
N ALA A 232 -2.74 -11.99 1.14
CA ALA A 232 -3.12 -13.26 1.74
C ALA A 232 -1.88 -14.09 2.12
N ALA A 233 -1.90 -14.62 3.34
CA ALA A 233 -0.88 -15.51 3.87
C ALA A 233 -1.55 -16.72 4.53
N ARG A 234 -0.87 -17.87 4.51
CA ARG A 234 -1.36 -19.10 5.15
C ARG A 234 -0.28 -19.63 6.09
N GLU A 235 -0.68 -19.94 7.32
CA GLU A 235 0.16 -20.64 8.28
C GLU A 235 0.10 -22.16 8.02
N TRP A 236 1.25 -22.81 8.00
CA TRP A 236 1.37 -24.25 7.81
C TRP A 236 2.55 -24.79 8.63
N LYS A 237 2.27 -25.69 9.58
CA LYS A 237 3.31 -26.34 10.43
C LYS A 237 4.34 -25.35 11.00
N ASP A 238 3.86 -24.26 11.58
CA ASP A 238 4.66 -23.18 12.17
C ASP A 238 5.48 -22.31 11.19
N ASP A 239 5.31 -22.52 9.87
CA ASP A 239 5.80 -21.67 8.79
C ASP A 239 4.67 -20.81 8.20
N ILE A 240 5.06 -19.71 7.55
CA ILE A 240 4.12 -18.85 6.82
C ILE A 240 4.41 -18.89 5.32
N ILE A 241 3.36 -19.13 4.54
CA ILE A 241 3.40 -19.12 3.09
C ILE A 241 2.66 -17.88 2.60
N PHE A 242 3.38 -16.96 1.97
CA PHE A 242 2.78 -15.81 1.30
C PHE A 242 2.21 -16.25 -0.04
N LEU A 243 0.88 -16.16 -0.17
CA LEU A 243 0.18 -16.57 -1.39
C LEU A 243 0.36 -15.56 -2.53
N ARG A 244 0.91 -14.37 -2.25
CA ARG A 244 1.08 -13.26 -3.20
C ARG A 244 -0.23 -12.82 -3.87
N LYS A 245 -1.38 -13.20 -3.29
CA LYS A 245 -2.73 -12.81 -3.71
C LYS A 245 -3.20 -11.64 -2.86
N ILE A 246 -3.71 -10.60 -3.50
CA ILE A 246 -4.28 -9.42 -2.86
C ILE A 246 -5.78 -9.66 -2.69
N VAL A 247 -6.28 -9.50 -1.46
CA VAL A 247 -7.68 -9.77 -1.10
C VAL A 247 -8.26 -8.61 -0.28
N PRO A 248 -9.57 -8.34 -0.38
CA PRO A 248 -10.20 -7.26 0.38
C PRO A 248 -10.23 -7.57 1.88
N GLY A 249 -10.30 -6.51 2.69
CA GLY A 249 -10.38 -6.58 4.14
C GLY A 249 -9.07 -6.21 4.83
N ARG A 250 -9.15 -6.08 6.16
CA ARG A 250 -8.01 -5.81 7.04
C ARG A 250 -7.14 -7.05 7.17
N SER A 251 -5.84 -6.86 7.42
CA SER A 251 -4.96 -7.95 7.86
C SER A 251 -5.08 -8.10 9.37
N ASP A 252 -5.43 -9.29 9.84
CA ASP A 252 -5.64 -9.55 11.28
C ASP A 252 -4.34 -9.77 12.06
N ARG A 253 -3.18 -9.83 11.38
CA ARG A 253 -1.89 -10.19 12.01
C ARG A 253 -0.70 -9.46 11.40
N SER A 254 0.29 -9.19 12.24
CA SER A 254 1.66 -8.88 11.84
C SER A 254 2.48 -10.17 11.82
N TYR A 255 3.23 -10.37 10.74
CA TYR A 255 4.00 -11.60 10.51
C TYR A 255 5.52 -11.41 10.69
N GLY A 256 5.94 -10.32 11.37
CA GLY A 256 7.35 -9.95 11.49
C GLY A 256 8.23 -11.05 12.11
N ILE A 257 7.77 -11.65 13.21
CA ILE A 257 8.51 -12.72 13.91
C ILE A 257 8.57 -14.00 13.06
N GLN A 258 7.50 -14.32 12.33
CA GLN A 258 7.42 -15.47 11.43
C GLN A 258 8.36 -15.30 10.23
N VAL A 259 8.46 -14.09 9.67
CA VAL A 259 9.43 -13.75 8.62
C VAL A 259 10.87 -13.86 9.14
N ALA A 260 11.14 -13.42 10.37
CA ALA A 260 12.45 -13.56 10.98
C ALA A 260 12.88 -15.03 11.15
N ARG A 261 11.92 -15.92 11.49
CA ARG A 261 12.17 -17.36 11.53
C ARG A 261 12.51 -17.92 10.14
N LEU A 262 11.75 -17.55 9.10
CA LEU A 262 12.03 -17.94 7.71
C LEU A 262 13.41 -17.47 7.24
N ALA A 263 13.89 -16.32 7.73
CA ALA A 263 15.24 -15.82 7.48
C ALA A 263 16.35 -16.60 8.21
N GLY A 264 15.99 -17.57 9.06
CA GLY A 264 16.93 -18.43 9.77
C GLY A 264 17.45 -17.83 11.07
N LEU A 265 16.73 -16.89 11.70
CA LEU A 265 17.14 -16.38 13.02
C LEU A 265 17.13 -17.50 14.08
N PRO A 266 18.08 -17.50 15.04
CA PRO A 266 18.14 -18.53 16.07
C PRO A 266 16.84 -18.62 16.89
N GLN A 267 16.43 -19.85 17.22
CA GLN A 267 15.16 -20.09 17.91
C GLN A 267 15.06 -19.35 19.26
N ALA A 268 16.17 -19.21 19.99
CA ALA A 268 16.23 -18.42 21.22
C ALA A 268 15.89 -16.92 21.01
N VAL A 269 16.27 -16.34 19.86
CA VAL A 269 15.93 -14.95 19.50
C VAL A 269 14.44 -14.84 19.16
N ILE A 270 13.91 -15.82 18.41
CA ILE A 270 12.49 -15.88 18.06
C ILE A 270 11.61 -15.98 19.31
N ASP A 271 11.96 -16.85 20.26
CA ASP A 271 11.20 -17.01 21.50
C ASP A 271 11.27 -15.75 22.36
N ARG A 272 12.45 -15.13 22.46
CA ARG A 272 12.57 -13.85 23.16
C ARG A 272 11.76 -12.73 22.51
N ALA A 273 11.73 -12.66 21.17
CA ALA A 273 10.94 -11.67 20.45
C ALA A 273 9.43 -11.85 20.72
N ARG A 274 8.94 -13.09 20.83
CA ARG A 274 7.54 -13.38 21.19
C ARG A 274 7.19 -12.91 22.60
N GLU A 275 8.07 -13.18 23.57
CA GLU A 275 7.87 -12.70 24.95
C GLU A 275 7.78 -11.17 25.01
N ILE A 276 8.67 -10.47 24.29
CA ILE A 276 8.69 -9.01 24.22
C ILE A 276 7.41 -8.49 23.55
N LEU A 277 7.02 -9.05 22.41
CA LEU A 277 5.79 -8.65 21.72
C LEU A 277 4.56 -8.81 22.62
N ALA A 278 4.43 -9.96 23.28
CA ALA A 278 3.31 -10.21 24.20
C ALA A 278 3.31 -9.28 25.42
N ALA A 279 4.46 -8.74 25.83
CA ALA A 279 4.54 -7.73 26.87
C ALA A 279 4.14 -6.34 26.36
N LEU A 280 4.56 -5.96 25.13
CA LEU A 280 4.20 -4.69 24.50
C LEU A 280 2.70 -4.61 24.20
N GLU A 281 2.11 -5.67 23.64
CA GLU A 281 0.66 -5.75 23.37
C GLU A 281 -0.15 -5.61 24.67
N ARG A 282 0.33 -6.24 25.76
CA ARG A 282 -0.29 -6.07 27.08
C ARG A 282 -0.18 -4.64 27.59
N ASP A 283 0.98 -4.00 27.50
CA ASP A 283 1.16 -2.60 27.97
C ASP A 283 0.26 -1.63 27.17
N GLU A 284 0.12 -1.81 25.85
CA GLU A 284 -0.81 -1.03 25.02
C GLU A 284 -2.29 -1.21 25.44
N LEU A 285 -2.69 -2.44 25.75
CA LEU A 285 -4.03 -2.75 26.28
C LEU A 285 -4.27 -2.11 27.66
N THR A 286 -3.27 -2.12 28.55
CA THR A 286 -3.38 -1.49 29.89
C THR A 286 -3.37 0.04 29.86
N ARG A 287 -2.71 0.66 28.87
CA ARG A 287 -2.65 2.12 28.72
C ARG A 287 -3.85 2.72 27.98
N GLY A 288 -4.83 1.91 27.58
CA GLY A 288 -6.04 2.38 26.88
C GLY A 288 -5.73 2.98 25.50
N GLY A 289 -4.62 2.59 24.89
CA GLY A 289 -4.08 3.22 23.69
C GLY A 289 -4.82 2.85 22.41
N ARG A 290 -6.00 3.41 22.20
CA ARG A 290 -6.48 3.74 20.85
C ARG A 290 -6.41 5.25 20.68
N PRO A 291 -5.42 5.79 19.96
CA PRO A 291 -5.53 7.17 19.51
C PRO A 291 -6.64 7.23 18.47
N SER A 292 -7.84 7.59 18.91
CA SER A 292 -8.93 8.00 18.01
C SER A 292 -8.56 9.36 17.42
N VAL A 293 -7.92 9.35 16.24
CA VAL A 293 -7.59 10.57 15.47
C VAL A 293 -8.83 11.09 14.70
N SER A 294 -9.92 10.32 14.63
CA SER A 294 -11.17 10.74 14.01
C SER A 294 -11.92 11.75 14.89
N GLY A 295 -11.71 13.04 14.63
CA GLY A 295 -12.38 14.16 15.30
C GLY A 295 -13.82 14.40 14.84
N THR A 296 -14.74 13.46 15.09
CA THR A 296 -16.19 13.72 14.98
C THR A 296 -16.92 13.41 16.29
N PRO A 297 -17.66 14.37 16.87
CA PRO A 297 -18.55 14.09 17.99
C PRO A 297 -19.82 13.43 17.43
N SER A 298 -19.87 12.11 17.46
CA SER A 298 -21.09 11.35 17.18
C SER A 298 -21.68 10.85 18.49
N GLU A 299 -22.98 11.09 18.65
CA GLU A 299 -23.80 10.65 19.77
C GLU A 299 -23.69 9.12 20.01
N PRO A 300 -23.86 8.65 21.26
CA PRO A 300 -23.56 7.28 21.62
C PRO A 300 -24.63 6.32 21.08
N GLN A 301 -24.41 5.81 19.86
CA GLN A 301 -25.08 4.61 19.39
C GLN A 301 -24.42 3.40 20.03
N GLN A 302 -25.21 2.74 20.87
CA GLN A 302 -24.89 1.48 21.54
C GLN A 302 -24.56 0.39 20.50
N GLN A 303 -23.28 0.20 20.22
CA GLN A 303 -22.77 -1.01 19.58
C GLN A 303 -21.91 -1.78 20.60
N LEU A 304 -22.50 -2.89 21.05
CA LEU A 304 -22.01 -3.90 21.99
C LEU A 304 -20.49 -3.98 22.13
N GLY A 305 -19.98 -3.38 23.20
CA GLY A 305 -18.58 -3.43 23.61
C GLY A 305 -18.22 -4.80 24.16
N LEU A 306 -17.29 -5.47 23.49
CA LEU A 306 -16.73 -6.76 23.93
C LEU A 306 -15.64 -6.62 25.00
N PHE A 307 -15.24 -5.39 25.37
CA PHE A 307 -14.39 -5.11 26.53
C PHE A 307 -14.69 -3.70 27.09
N GLN A 308 -15.91 -3.50 27.59
CA GLN A 308 -16.07 -2.52 28.65
C GLN A 308 -15.49 -3.16 29.92
N ALA A 309 -14.62 -2.43 30.64
CA ALA A 309 -14.34 -2.77 32.04
C ALA A 309 -15.70 -3.05 32.68
N SER A 310 -15.85 -4.21 33.32
CA SER A 310 -17.15 -4.57 33.88
C SER A 310 -17.59 -3.43 34.80
N PRO A 311 -18.89 -3.11 34.93
CA PRO A 311 -19.35 -2.09 35.88
C PRO A 311 -18.83 -2.33 37.31
N GLN A 312 -18.44 -3.56 37.62
CA GLN A 312 -17.75 -3.97 38.85
C GLN A 312 -16.32 -3.41 38.94
N ASP A 313 -15.53 -3.44 37.85
CA ASP A 313 -14.15 -2.93 37.82
C ASP A 313 -14.08 -1.41 38.03
N THR A 314 -15.04 -0.65 37.46
CA THR A 314 -15.12 0.81 37.67
C THR A 314 -15.51 1.14 39.11
N ARG A 315 -16.46 0.40 39.70
CA ARG A 315 -16.87 0.59 41.10
C ARG A 315 -15.75 0.30 42.10
N LEU A 316 -14.96 -0.75 41.88
CA LEU A 316 -13.84 -1.09 42.76
C LEU A 316 -12.78 0.01 42.72
N ARG A 317 -12.49 0.53 41.53
CA ARG A 317 -11.53 1.61 41.32
C ARG A 317 -11.94 2.90 42.03
N ASP A 318 -13.22 3.27 41.95
CA ASP A 318 -13.76 4.46 42.62
C ASP A 318 -13.74 4.31 44.15
N LYS A 319 -14.06 3.11 44.67
CA LYS A 319 -13.98 2.81 46.12
C LYS A 319 -12.55 2.95 46.65
N ILE A 320 -11.55 2.43 45.93
CA ILE A 320 -10.14 2.53 46.35
C ILE A 320 -9.66 3.98 46.29
N ALA A 321 -10.07 4.75 45.28
CA ALA A 321 -9.68 6.16 45.14
C ALA A 321 -10.29 7.07 46.22
N ALA A 322 -11.44 6.69 46.79
CA ALA A 322 -12.15 7.46 47.81
C ALA A 322 -11.62 7.24 49.25
N VAL A 323 -10.73 6.27 49.46
CA VAL A 323 -10.24 5.91 50.80
C VAL A 323 -8.99 6.73 51.17
N ASP A 324 -9.05 7.35 52.34
CA ASP A 324 -7.93 8.06 52.95
C ASP A 324 -7.15 7.13 53.90
N VAL A 325 -6.08 6.54 53.37
CA VAL A 325 -5.26 5.53 54.06
C VAL A 325 -4.60 6.08 55.32
N ASP A 326 -4.30 7.38 55.37
CA ASP A 326 -3.59 8.01 56.49
C ASP A 326 -4.47 8.22 57.73
N ARG A 327 -5.78 8.03 57.58
CA ARG A 327 -6.77 8.21 58.64
C ARG A 327 -7.43 6.91 59.12
N MET A 328 -7.10 5.78 58.51
CA MET A 328 -7.67 4.50 58.89
C MET A 328 -6.90 3.85 60.03
N THR A 329 -7.62 3.25 60.97
CA THR A 329 -7.00 2.35 61.95
C THR A 329 -6.62 1.02 61.27
N PRO A 330 -5.60 0.29 61.78
CA PRO A 330 -5.17 -0.98 61.18
C PRO A 330 -6.30 -2.03 61.06
N LEU A 331 -7.28 -2.00 61.96
CA LEU A 331 -8.44 -2.88 61.95
C LEU A 331 -9.42 -2.52 60.82
N GLU A 332 -9.65 -1.23 60.56
CA GLU A 332 -10.50 -0.75 59.47
C GLU A 332 -9.86 -1.03 58.10
N ALA A 333 -8.53 -0.89 57.99
CA ALA A 333 -7.82 -1.24 56.76
C ALA A 333 -7.93 -2.74 56.43
N LEU A 334 -7.81 -3.61 57.44
CA LEU A 334 -8.00 -5.06 57.27
C LEU A 334 -9.45 -5.43 56.91
N ALA A 335 -10.44 -4.75 57.51
CA ALA A 335 -11.85 -4.95 57.19
C ALA A 335 -12.16 -4.53 55.74
N PHE A 336 -11.64 -3.38 55.29
CA PHE A 336 -11.81 -2.89 53.92
C PHE A 336 -11.15 -3.82 52.88
N LEU A 337 -9.96 -4.34 53.16
CA LEU A 337 -9.30 -5.33 52.30
C LEU A 337 -10.09 -6.65 52.22
N ALA A 338 -10.72 -7.08 53.32
CA ALA A 338 -11.58 -8.27 53.33
C ALA A 338 -12.86 -8.04 52.49
N GLU A 339 -13.42 -6.84 52.51
CA GLU A 339 -14.57 -6.44 51.69
C GLU A 339 -14.22 -6.45 50.20
N LEU A 340 -13.11 -5.83 49.80
CA LEU A 340 -12.63 -5.84 48.41
C LEU A 340 -12.34 -7.25 47.89
N LYS A 341 -11.79 -8.12 48.74
CA LYS A 341 -11.54 -9.53 48.39
C LYS A 341 -12.83 -10.31 48.16
N LYS A 342 -13.90 -9.98 48.90
CA LYS A 342 -15.20 -10.62 48.72
C LYS A 342 -15.88 -10.17 47.42
N GLU A 343 -15.83 -8.88 47.10
CA GLU A 343 -16.41 -8.32 45.88
C GLU A 343 -15.69 -8.74 44.59
N THR A 344 -14.45 -9.23 44.69
CA THR A 344 -13.69 -9.78 43.54
C THR A 344 -13.90 -11.29 43.33
N GLN A 345 -14.61 -11.96 44.25
CA GLN A 345 -14.91 -13.40 44.19
C GLN A 345 -16.36 -13.71 43.79
N GLU A 346 -17.23 -12.70 43.71
CA GLU A 346 -18.64 -12.77 43.24
C GLU A 346 -18.77 -12.33 41.78
#